data_AF-A0A8I2ZKI4-F1
#
_entry.id   AF-A0A8I2ZKI4-F1
#
_cell.length_a   1.000
_cell.length_b   1.000
_cell.length_c   1.000
_cell.angle_alpha   90.00
_cell.angle_beta   90.00
_cell.angle_gamma   90.00
#
_symmetry.space_group_name_H-M   'P 1'
#
loop_
_entity.id
_entity.type
_entity.pdbx_description
1 polymer ?
#
loop_
_entity_poly.entity_id
_entity_poly.type
_entity_poly.pdbx_seq_one_letter_code
_entity_poly.pdbx_strand_id
1 'polypeptide(L)' 'MPAAQIASPLPITPPRSSLRLMTGQDLYTSLSATLSSTHRPTTPVHIIREQDYSVPAPPPPSPVSFAQDHWPASLRR' A
#
# COMPACT_ATOMS: atom_id res chain seq x y z
N MET A 1 -24.71 38.99 17.97
CA MET A 1 -25.09 38.62 16.59
C MET A 1 -23.90 38.91 15.68
N PRO A 2 -23.08 37.93 15.25
CA PRO A 2 -22.02 38.21 14.29
C PRO A 2 -22.58 38.14 12.85
N ALA A 3 -22.15 39.09 12.03
CA ALA A 3 -22.64 39.34 10.67
C ALA A 3 -22.22 38.27 9.65
N ALA A 4 -23.11 37.95 8.72
CA ALA A 4 -22.87 37.03 7.62
C ALA A 4 -21.93 37.66 6.58
N GLN A 5 -20.75 37.07 6.38
CA GLN A 5 -19.84 37.43 5.30
C GLN A 5 -20.24 36.64 4.05
N ILE A 6 -20.71 37.34 3.01
CA ILE A 6 -21.03 36.74 1.72
C ILE A 6 -19.77 36.81 0.85
N ALA A 7 -19.08 35.69 0.68
CA ALA A 7 -17.98 35.56 -0.26
C ALA A 7 -18.54 35.25 -1.66
N SER A 8 -18.26 36.10 -2.65
CA SER A 8 -18.58 35.84 -4.05
C SER A 8 -17.50 34.98 -4.70
N PRO A 9 -17.86 33.98 -5.53
CA PRO A 9 -16.88 33.12 -6.19
C PRO A 9 -16.07 33.89 -7.23
N LEU A 10 -14.75 33.75 -7.18
CA LEU A 10 -13.84 34.27 -8.20
C LEU A 10 -13.94 33.39 -9.46
N PRO A 11 -14.04 33.98 -10.67
CA PRO A 11 -14.07 33.22 -11.91
C PRO A 11 -12.71 32.54 -12.15
N ILE A 12 -12.70 31.21 -12.12
CA ILE A 12 -11.53 30.39 -12.47
C ILE A 12 -11.46 30.32 -14.00
N THR A 13 -10.41 30.90 -14.60
CA THR A 13 -10.16 30.74 -16.04
C THR A 13 -9.86 29.27 -16.33
N PRO A 14 -10.56 28.60 -17.27
CA PRO A 14 -10.23 27.23 -17.61
C PRO A 14 -8.78 27.18 -18.11
N PRO A 15 -7.93 26.26 -17.59
CA PRO A 15 -6.62 26.08 -18.18
C PRO A 15 -6.85 25.73 -19.64
N ARG A 16 -6.27 26.50 -20.56
CA ARG A 16 -6.25 26.16 -21.97
C ARG A 16 -5.47 24.86 -22.09
N SER A 17 -6.17 23.74 -22.00
CA SER A 17 -5.65 22.43 -22.36
C SER A 17 -5.07 22.62 -23.75
N SER A 18 -3.76 22.52 -23.86
CA SER A 18 -3.06 22.54 -25.13
C SER A 18 -3.53 21.31 -25.90
N LEU A 19 -4.64 21.43 -26.61
CA LEU A 19 -5.12 20.48 -27.61
C LEU A 19 -4.13 20.53 -28.78
N ARG A 20 -2.95 19.96 -28.54
CA ARG A 20 -1.94 19.78 -29.57
C ARG A 20 -2.41 18.59 -30.39
N LEU A 21 -2.65 18.82 -31.68
CA LEU A 21 -2.85 17.73 -32.63
C LEU A 21 -1.61 16.83 -32.58
N MET A 22 -1.74 15.66 -31.94
CA MET A 22 -0.71 14.65 -31.97
C MET A 22 -0.62 14.12 -33.40
N THR A 23 0.52 14.34 -34.03
CA THR A 23 0.79 13.79 -35.35
C THR A 23 1.20 12.31 -35.21
N GLY A 24 1.12 11.54 -36.29
CA GLY A 24 1.61 10.15 -36.28
C GLY A 24 3.07 10.03 -35.86
N GLN A 25 3.88 11.05 -36.16
CA GLN A 25 5.28 11.12 -35.73
C GLN A 25 5.41 11.32 -34.21
N ASP A 26 4.56 12.15 -33.60
CA ASP A 26 4.56 12.37 -32.15
C ASP A 26 4.18 11.09 -31.40
N LEU A 27 3.23 10.32 -31.94
CA LEU A 27 2.85 9.01 -31.40
C LEU A 27 4.03 8.02 -31.46
N TYR A 28 4.69 7.92 -32.61
CA TYR A 28 5.85 7.05 -32.78
C TYR A 28 7.00 7.44 -31.83
N THR A 29 7.29 8.73 -31.70
CA THR A 29 8.31 9.25 -30.79
C THR A 29 7.95 8.97 -29.32
N SER A 30 6.69 9.13 -28.93
CA SER A 30 6.24 8.83 -27.57
C SER A 30 6.34 7.33 -27.23
N LEU A 31 5.96 6.46 -28.16
CA LEU A 31 6.03 5.02 -27.98
C LEU A 31 7.49 4.54 -27.93
N SER A 32 8.35 5.03 -28.81
CA SER A 32 9.77 4.68 -28.82
C SER A 32 10.49 5.20 -27.56
N ALA A 33 10.17 6.39 -27.07
CA ALA A 33 10.67 6.90 -25.78
C ALA A 33 10.23 6.01 -24.60
N THR A 34 9.00 5.51 -24.62
CA THR A 34 8.48 4.62 -23.55
C THR A 34 9.15 3.25 -23.58
N LEU A 35 9.36 2.67 -24.77
CA LEU A 35 9.98 1.36 -24.92
C LEU A 35 11.50 1.38 -24.68
N SER A 36 12.17 2.47 -25.06
CA SER A 36 13.60 2.70 -24.75
C SER A 36 13.84 3.06 -23.28
N SER A 37 12.80 3.49 -22.56
CA SER A 37 12.83 3.61 -21.10
C SER A 37 12.76 2.22 -20.44
N THR A 38 13.76 1.39 -20.70
CA THR A 38 13.93 0.02 -20.17
C THR A 38 14.21 -0.01 -18.66
N HIS A 39 14.28 1.14 -18.01
CA HIS A 39 14.79 1.29 -16.64
C HIS A 39 13.75 1.19 -15.53
N ARG A 40 12.47 1.03 -15.84
CA ARG A 40 11.45 0.82 -14.79
C ARG A 40 10.41 -0.21 -15.21
N PRO A 41 10.56 -1.47 -14.80
CA PRO A 41 9.40 -2.35 -14.76
C PRO A 41 8.32 -1.69 -13.89
N THR A 42 7.12 -1.50 -14.44
CA THR A 42 5.93 -0.97 -13.74
C THR A 42 5.52 -1.85 -12.55
N THR A 43 5.89 -3.12 -12.62
CA THR A 43 5.82 -4.04 -11.48
C THR A 43 7.17 -4.04 -10.77
N PRO A 44 7.23 -3.96 -9.43
CA PRO A 44 8.46 -4.26 -8.74
C PRO A 44 8.90 -5.67 -9.19
N VAL A 45 10.07 -5.77 -9.82
CA VAL A 45 10.72 -7.05 -10.11
C VAL A 45 11.21 -7.57 -8.77
N HIS A 46 10.28 -8.09 -7.98
CA HIS A 46 10.63 -8.97 -6.90
C HIS A 46 10.98 -10.30 -7.57
N ILE A 47 12.28 -10.57 -7.69
CA ILE A 47 12.76 -11.88 -8.13
C ILE A 47 12.30 -12.84 -7.04
N ILE A 48 11.30 -13.65 -7.35
CA ILE A 48 10.78 -14.69 -6.45
C ILE A 48 11.95 -15.62 -6.11
N ARG A 49 12.29 -15.70 -4.83
CA ARG A 49 13.32 -16.59 -4.28
C ARG A 49 12.65 -17.79 -3.63
N GLU A 50 13.40 -18.89 -3.54
CA GLU A 50 12.91 -20.13 -2.91
C GLU A 50 12.43 -19.90 -1.47
N GLN A 51 13.01 -18.93 -0.76
CA GLN A 51 12.68 -18.62 0.64
C GLN A 51 11.37 -17.85 0.81
N ASP A 52 10.82 -17.26 -0.26
CA ASP A 52 9.58 -16.46 -0.20
C ASP A 52 8.34 -17.31 0.10
N TYR A 53 8.45 -18.63 -0.11
CA TYR A 53 7.41 -19.62 0.21
C TYR A 53 7.71 -20.41 1.48
N SER A 54 8.75 -20.02 2.25
CA SER A 54 9.02 -20.68 3.52
C SER A 54 7.92 -20.36 4.52
N VAL A 55 7.26 -21.40 5.03
CA VAL A 55 6.28 -21.25 6.10
C VAL A 55 7.05 -21.08 7.41
N PRO A 56 6.86 -19.99 8.17
CA PRO A 56 7.48 -19.82 9.47
C PRO A 56 7.16 -20.99 10.39
N ALA A 57 8.09 -21.32 11.29
CA ALA A 57 7.82 -22.30 12.33
C ALA A 57 6.54 -21.92 13.10
N PRO A 58 5.67 -22.89 13.45
CA PRO A 58 4.48 -22.60 14.23
C PRO A 58 4.87 -21.95 15.56
N PRO A 59 4.00 -21.09 16.13
CA PRO A 59 4.26 -20.50 17.43
C PRO A 59 4.37 -21.60 18.50
N PRO A 60 5.18 -21.39 19.55
CA PRO A 60 5.26 -22.34 20.65
C PRO A 60 3.90 -22.51 21.33
N PRO A 61 3.63 -23.67 21.96
CA PRO A 61 2.41 -23.87 22.73
C PRO A 61 2.31 -22.83 23.86
N SER A 62 1.09 -22.40 24.17
CA SER A 62 0.86 -21.50 25.30
C SER A 62 1.29 -22.17 26.61
N PRO A 63 1.91 -21.45 27.56
CA PRO A 63 2.24 -22.01 28.86
C PRO A 63 1.00 -22.55 29.56
N VAL A 64 1.06 -23.80 30.02
CA VAL A 64 0.04 -24.35 30.92
C VAL A 64 0.32 -23.80 32.31
N SER A 65 -0.57 -22.95 32.81
CA SER A 65 -0.52 -22.55 34.21
C SER A 65 -0.96 -23.73 35.07
N PHE A 66 -0.01 -24.37 35.75
CA PHE A 66 -0.34 -25.28 36.84
C PHE A 66 -0.86 -24.43 38.00
N ALA A 67 -2.18 -24.38 38.19
CA ALA A 67 -2.75 -23.80 39.40
C ALA A 67 -2.14 -24.51 40.60
N GLN A 68 -1.51 -23.78 41.52
CA GLN A 68 -0.89 -24.33 42.74
C GLN A 68 -1.91 -25.05 43.66
N ASP A 69 -3.20 -24.96 43.36
CA ASP A 69 -4.30 -25.35 44.26
C ASP A 69 -4.76 -26.82 44.12
N HIS A 70 -4.12 -27.67 43.30
CA HIS A 70 -4.60 -29.05 43.09
C HIS A 70 -3.96 -30.11 44.00
N TRP A 71 -3.20 -29.72 45.03
CA TRP A 71 -2.88 -30.66 46.10
C TRP A 71 -4.01 -30.60 47.15
N PRO A 72 -4.85 -31.64 47.31
CA PRO A 72 -5.59 -31.77 48.54
C PRO A 72 -4.53 -31.94 49.64
N ALA A 73 -4.24 -30.85 50.35
CA ALA A 73 -3.47 -30.91 51.58
C ALA A 73 -4.10 -32.02 52.41
N SER A 74 -3.32 -33.08 52.63
CA SER A 74 -3.72 -34.30 53.32
C SER A 74 -4.68 -33.97 54.45
N LEU A 75 -5.89 -34.52 54.37
CA LEU A 75 -6.91 -34.53 55.43
C LEU A 75 -6.25 -35.14 56.68
N ARG A 76 -5.64 -34.30 57.52
CA ARG A 76 -5.12 -34.70 58.83
C ARG A 76 -6.29 -34.68 59.81
N ARG A 77 -6.72 -35.87 60.24
CA ARG A 77 -7.50 -36.09 61.46
C ARG A 77 -6.75 -37.10 62.31
#